data_AF-A0A1G2G8Q2-F1
#
_entry.id   AF-A0A1G2G8Q2-F1
#
_cell.length_a   1.000
_cell.length_b   1.000
_cell.length_c   1.000
_cell.angle_alpha   90.00
_cell.angle_beta   90.00
_cell.angle_gamma   90.00
#
_symmetry.space_group_name_H-M   'P 1'
#
loop_
_entity.id
_entity.type
_entity.pdbx_description
1 polymer ?
#
loop_
_entity_poly.entity_id
_entity_poly.type
_entity_poly.pdbx_seq_one_letter_code
_entity_poly.pdbx_strand_id
1 'polypeptide(L)'
;MSEIIRINPAEIGKEKREKEIEELKNFPEGIRGLFDKLPDAIKDKIFPRVAQSESMSSLEKRERILEEIVAGFDTKTREEFMARCLSELFDSGKFKDALETIGEDDLKQEIGRLLNLLWQNRGKRDDIQLFNQEYYDSFFQARGTIMEKVQAKKTEIEKLNASIATTIKQKRLTERKRDELRALEVELNTLIDELKKYDERHDNSNLDRTYFRDVASRQRKEREWTKATALTSEYLDPAEFATVMAEQLDRTFHREASIVRDPKKKWFGRTLPEHVIERAKKVVHSVGEAIEEWNATHKNDGSFKKSSEAKSEERQAKVINYLVSLMDSYQSGREQKRTDKEMTYTIRQMEVSLNILGK
;
A
#
# COMPACT_ATOMS: atom_id res chain seq x y z
N MET A 1 42.97 -38.90 -30.95
CA MET A 1 41.57 -39.36 -30.89
C MET A 1 40.87 -38.49 -29.87
N SER A 2 40.04 -37.55 -30.32
CA SER A 2 39.38 -36.58 -29.45
C SER A 2 38.08 -37.20 -28.93
N GLU A 3 38.00 -37.44 -27.62
CA GLU A 3 36.76 -37.85 -26.96
C GLU A 3 35.74 -36.71 -27.05
N ILE A 4 34.65 -36.97 -27.78
CA ILE A 4 33.48 -36.10 -27.78
C ILE A 4 32.78 -36.35 -26.45
N ILE A 5 32.95 -35.42 -25.50
CA ILE A 5 32.15 -35.38 -24.27
C ILE A 5 30.69 -35.18 -24.70
N ARG A 6 29.91 -36.26 -24.69
CA ARG A 6 28.46 -36.20 -24.86
C ARG A 6 27.86 -35.67 -23.57
N ILE A 7 27.70 -34.35 -23.48
CA ILE A 7 26.96 -33.74 -22.37
C ILE A 7 25.50 -34.15 -22.51
N ASN A 8 24.99 -34.86 -21.50
CA ASN A 8 23.65 -35.41 -21.51
C ASN A 8 22.63 -34.28 -21.25
N PRO A 9 21.66 -34.00 -22.14
CA PRO A 9 20.69 -32.91 -21.96
C PRO A 9 19.89 -33.00 -20.66
N ALA A 10 19.72 -34.23 -20.13
CA ALA A 10 19.04 -34.48 -18.87
C ALA A 10 19.86 -34.03 -17.63
N GLU A 11 21.20 -34.08 -17.68
CA GLU A 11 22.07 -33.60 -16.61
C GLU A 11 22.10 -32.06 -16.57
N ILE A 12 22.13 -31.43 -17.75
CA ILE A 12 22.00 -29.97 -17.89
C ILE A 12 20.66 -29.47 -17.34
N GLY A 13 19.56 -30.20 -17.59
CA GLY A 13 18.23 -29.85 -17.08
C GLY A 13 18.11 -30.01 -15.55
N LYS A 14 18.89 -30.91 -14.95
CA LYS A 14 18.89 -31.16 -13.51
C LYS A 14 19.72 -30.12 -12.74
N GLU A 15 20.94 -29.81 -13.20
CA GLU A 15 21.76 -28.72 -12.62
C GLU A 15 21.08 -27.36 -12.75
N LYS A 16 20.40 -27.11 -13.88
CA LYS A 16 19.63 -25.87 -14.11
C LYS A 16 18.46 -25.73 -13.12
N ARG A 17 17.68 -26.79 -12.92
CA ARG A 17 16.63 -26.81 -11.89
C ARG A 17 17.21 -26.62 -10.50
N GLU A 18 18.33 -27.26 -10.17
CA GLU A 18 18.98 -27.11 -8.85
C GLU A 18 19.42 -25.67 -8.58
N LYS A 19 19.97 -24.97 -9.59
CA LYS A 19 20.40 -23.57 -9.49
C LYS A 19 19.22 -22.57 -9.42
N GLU A 20 18.19 -22.75 -10.25
CA GLU A 20 16.94 -21.96 -10.20
C GLU A 20 16.23 -22.14 -8.86
N ILE A 21 16.16 -23.38 -8.35
CA ILE A 21 15.58 -23.69 -7.04
C ILE A 21 16.39 -23.02 -5.93
N GLU A 22 17.72 -22.94 -6.05
CA GLU A 22 18.58 -22.31 -5.04
C GLU A 22 18.43 -20.79 -4.97
N GLU A 23 18.35 -20.10 -6.10
CA GLU A 23 18.12 -18.64 -6.14
C GLU A 23 16.68 -18.27 -5.71
N LEU A 24 15.71 -19.17 -5.94
CA LEU A 24 14.30 -18.99 -5.55
C LEU A 24 13.97 -19.39 -4.10
N LYS A 25 14.83 -20.19 -3.41
CA LYS A 25 14.61 -20.64 -2.01
C LYS A 25 14.31 -19.50 -1.05
N ASN A 26 14.88 -18.32 -1.30
CA ASN A 26 14.76 -17.15 -0.44
C ASN A 26 13.48 -16.34 -0.67
N PHE A 27 12.67 -16.67 -1.69
CA PHE A 27 11.43 -15.96 -2.02
C PHE A 27 10.19 -16.63 -1.39
N PRO A 28 9.08 -15.86 -1.21
CA PRO A 28 7.84 -16.41 -0.69
C PRO A 28 7.31 -17.57 -1.54
N GLU A 29 6.61 -18.52 -0.91
CA GLU A 29 6.09 -19.71 -1.58
C GLU A 29 5.11 -19.37 -2.72
N GLY A 30 4.34 -18.28 -2.58
CA GLY A 30 3.48 -17.76 -3.65
C GLY A 30 4.26 -17.32 -4.89
N ILE A 31 5.44 -16.71 -4.72
CA ILE A 31 6.33 -16.31 -5.82
C ILE A 31 6.91 -17.54 -6.49
N ARG A 32 7.42 -18.49 -5.70
CA ARG A 32 7.97 -19.75 -6.21
C ARG A 32 6.93 -20.52 -7.03
N GLY A 33 5.74 -20.69 -6.49
CA GLY A 33 4.65 -21.40 -7.17
C GLY A 33 4.15 -20.72 -8.44
N LEU A 34 4.29 -19.39 -8.57
CA LEU A 34 3.98 -18.66 -9.81
C LEU A 34 5.12 -18.77 -10.82
N PHE A 35 6.37 -18.69 -10.37
CA PHE A 35 7.55 -18.88 -11.23
C PHE A 35 7.58 -20.28 -11.84
N ASP A 36 7.29 -21.32 -11.05
CA ASP A 36 7.30 -22.71 -11.52
C ASP A 36 6.32 -22.97 -12.66
N LYS A 37 5.23 -22.18 -12.74
CA LYS A 37 4.20 -22.28 -13.77
C LYS A 37 4.59 -21.59 -15.08
N LEU A 38 5.69 -20.84 -15.11
CA LEU A 38 6.16 -20.18 -16.34
C LEU A 38 6.67 -21.20 -17.37
N PRO A 39 6.54 -20.91 -18.68
CA PRO A 39 7.22 -21.67 -19.71
C PRO A 39 8.75 -21.64 -19.51
N ASP A 40 9.43 -22.74 -19.75
CA ASP A 40 10.89 -22.84 -19.55
C ASP A 40 11.66 -21.78 -20.35
N ALA A 41 11.20 -21.43 -21.55
CA ALA A 41 11.79 -20.37 -22.36
C ALA A 41 11.78 -18.98 -21.70
N ILE A 42 10.90 -18.76 -20.71
CA ILE A 42 10.79 -17.51 -19.94
C ILE A 42 11.63 -17.56 -18.67
N LYS A 43 11.64 -18.71 -17.99
CA LYS A 43 12.52 -18.96 -16.85
C LYS A 43 13.99 -18.69 -17.22
N ASP A 44 14.39 -19.13 -18.41
CA ASP A 44 15.76 -18.97 -18.95
C ASP A 44 16.15 -17.52 -19.22
N LYS A 45 15.16 -16.66 -19.43
CA LYS A 45 15.37 -15.23 -19.63
C LYS A 45 15.41 -14.46 -18.31
N ILE A 46 14.73 -14.96 -17.27
CA ILE A 46 14.77 -14.39 -15.91
C ILE A 46 16.10 -14.72 -15.23
N PHE A 47 16.61 -15.93 -15.43
CA PHE A 47 17.93 -16.36 -14.96
C PHE A 47 18.84 -16.72 -16.14
N PRO A 48 19.38 -15.73 -16.88
CA PRO A 48 20.26 -16.00 -18.00
C PRO A 48 21.56 -16.67 -17.53
N ARG A 49 22.07 -17.63 -18.31
CA ARG A 49 23.32 -18.38 -18.04
C ARG A 49 24.57 -17.51 -17.83
N VAL A 50 24.52 -16.23 -18.16
CA VAL A 50 25.59 -15.25 -18.01
C VAL A 50 24.98 -13.96 -17.44
N ALA A 51 25.32 -13.63 -16.19
CA ALA A 51 24.87 -12.40 -15.54
C ALA A 51 25.46 -11.18 -16.25
N GLN A 52 24.59 -10.31 -16.79
CA GLN A 52 24.96 -8.94 -17.14
C GLN A 52 24.38 -8.00 -16.08
N SER A 53 25.27 -7.44 -15.28
CA SER A 53 24.97 -6.42 -14.28
C SER A 53 25.09 -5.03 -14.91
N GLU A 54 24.00 -4.26 -14.89
CA GLU A 54 24.08 -2.80 -14.99
C GLU A 54 23.38 -2.17 -13.79
N SER A 55 24.21 -1.57 -12.93
CA SER A 55 23.82 -0.83 -11.74
C SER A 55 23.30 0.56 -12.11
N MET A 56 22.02 0.81 -11.85
CA MET A 56 21.42 2.15 -11.78
C MET A 56 20.59 2.23 -10.50
N SER A 57 20.47 3.42 -9.91
CA SER A 57 19.81 3.63 -8.61
C SER A 57 18.36 3.09 -8.59
N SER A 58 17.97 2.46 -7.49
CA SER A 58 16.91 1.44 -7.48
C SER A 58 15.47 1.95 -7.51
N LEU A 59 15.20 3.24 -7.32
CA LEU A 59 13.84 3.80 -7.20
C LEU A 59 13.32 4.43 -8.49
N GLU A 60 14.06 5.34 -9.11
CA GLU A 60 13.68 5.97 -10.39
C GLU A 60 13.59 4.94 -11.52
N LYS A 61 14.42 3.89 -11.46
CA LYS A 61 14.36 2.74 -12.36
C LYS A 61 13.03 1.99 -12.21
N ARG A 62 12.49 1.83 -10.99
CA ARG A 62 11.22 1.12 -10.76
C ARG A 62 10.01 1.88 -11.29
N GLU A 63 9.96 3.20 -11.10
CA GLU A 63 8.84 3.99 -11.59
C GLU A 63 8.81 4.04 -13.12
N ARG A 64 9.96 4.25 -13.78
CA ARG A 64 10.05 4.16 -15.26
C ARG A 64 9.71 2.77 -15.79
N ILE A 65 10.21 1.72 -15.14
CA ILE A 65 9.92 0.35 -15.57
C ILE A 65 8.43 0.00 -15.36
N LEU A 66 7.80 0.47 -14.27
CA LEU A 66 6.35 0.28 -14.06
C LEU A 66 5.54 0.97 -15.17
N GLU A 67 5.91 2.18 -15.58
CA GLU A 67 5.27 2.87 -16.71
C GLU A 67 5.42 2.10 -18.02
N GLU A 68 6.62 1.61 -18.30
CA GLU A 68 6.91 0.85 -19.52
C GLU A 68 6.16 -0.48 -19.56
N ILE A 69 5.94 -1.10 -18.40
CA ILE A 69 5.13 -2.31 -18.28
C ILE A 69 3.65 -2.02 -18.53
N VAL A 70 3.09 -1.02 -17.85
CA VAL A 70 1.67 -0.67 -18.00
C VAL A 70 1.37 -0.24 -19.44
N ALA A 71 2.30 0.48 -20.08
CA ALA A 71 2.21 0.82 -21.51
C ALA A 71 2.13 -0.40 -22.44
N GLY A 72 2.63 -1.56 -21.99
CA GLY A 72 2.62 -2.82 -22.72
C GLY A 72 1.39 -3.69 -22.52
N PHE A 73 0.56 -3.40 -21.52
CA PHE A 73 -0.63 -4.19 -21.22
C PHE A 73 -1.77 -3.95 -22.22
N ASP A 74 -2.48 -5.03 -22.57
CA ASP A 74 -3.81 -4.90 -23.16
C ASP A 74 -4.79 -4.29 -22.13
N THR A 75 -5.95 -3.82 -22.60
CA THR A 75 -6.95 -3.16 -21.74
C THR A 75 -7.32 -4.03 -20.54
N LYS A 76 -7.64 -5.31 -20.77
CA LYS A 76 -8.06 -6.23 -19.71
C LYS A 76 -6.99 -6.41 -18.63
N THR A 77 -5.72 -6.51 -19.02
CA THR A 77 -4.61 -6.66 -18.07
C THR A 77 -4.37 -5.37 -17.28
N ARG A 78 -4.59 -4.19 -17.89
CA ARG A 78 -4.55 -2.90 -17.17
C ARG A 78 -5.67 -2.80 -16.14
N GLU A 79 -6.88 -3.18 -16.49
CA GLU A 79 -8.03 -3.20 -15.58
C GLU A 79 -7.78 -4.16 -14.41
N GLU A 80 -7.31 -5.39 -14.68
CA GLU A 80 -6.95 -6.37 -13.64
C GLU A 80 -5.83 -5.84 -12.71
N PHE A 81 -4.82 -5.17 -13.27
CA PHE A 81 -3.73 -4.59 -12.50
C PHE A 81 -4.22 -3.41 -11.64
N MET A 82 -4.99 -2.51 -12.23
CA MET A 82 -5.56 -1.36 -11.52
C MET A 82 -6.47 -1.82 -10.38
N ALA A 83 -7.31 -2.83 -10.59
CA ALA A 83 -8.17 -3.40 -9.56
C ALA A 83 -7.35 -3.91 -8.36
N ARG A 84 -6.17 -4.50 -8.59
CA ARG A 84 -5.26 -4.91 -7.50
C ARG A 84 -4.66 -3.71 -6.78
N CYS A 85 -4.19 -2.70 -7.51
CA CYS A 85 -3.65 -1.47 -6.92
C CYS A 85 -4.70 -0.76 -6.06
N LEU A 86 -5.94 -0.66 -6.56
CA LEU A 86 -7.05 -0.06 -5.84
C LEU A 86 -7.45 -0.87 -4.61
N SER A 87 -7.45 -2.20 -4.68
CA SER A 87 -7.71 -3.03 -3.49
C SER A 87 -6.71 -2.74 -2.37
N GLU A 88 -5.42 -2.73 -2.70
CA GLU A 88 -4.37 -2.44 -1.71
C GLU A 88 -4.43 -0.99 -1.20
N LEU A 89 -4.83 -0.04 -2.06
CA LEU A 89 -5.05 1.36 -1.69
C LEU A 89 -6.21 1.50 -0.71
N PHE A 90 -7.36 0.90 -1.02
CA PHE A 90 -8.57 0.97 -0.19
C PHE A 90 -8.32 0.34 1.18
N ASP A 91 -7.61 -0.80 1.21
CA ASP A 91 -7.25 -1.48 2.46
C ASP A 91 -6.23 -0.67 3.27
N SER A 92 -5.15 -0.21 2.63
CA SER A 92 -4.07 0.53 3.32
C SER A 92 -4.51 1.91 3.80
N GLY A 93 -5.32 2.60 3.00
CA GLY A 93 -5.90 3.90 3.31
C GLY A 93 -7.13 3.82 4.21
N LYS A 94 -7.62 2.62 4.55
CA LYS A 94 -8.87 2.43 5.31
C LYS A 94 -10.05 3.24 4.74
N PHE A 95 -10.18 3.27 3.41
CA PHE A 95 -11.18 4.12 2.75
C PHE A 95 -12.60 3.73 3.15
N LYS A 96 -12.84 2.45 3.43
CA LYS A 96 -14.12 2.01 3.98
C LYS A 96 -14.45 2.72 5.30
N ASP A 97 -13.53 2.69 6.26
CA ASP A 97 -13.72 3.33 7.56
C ASP A 97 -13.95 4.83 7.38
N ALA A 98 -13.18 5.48 6.51
CA ALA A 98 -13.33 6.90 6.21
C ALA A 98 -14.71 7.22 5.59
N LEU A 99 -15.14 6.47 4.59
CA LEU A 99 -16.44 6.67 3.92
C LEU A 99 -17.62 6.37 4.86
N GLU A 100 -17.50 5.38 5.74
CA GLU A 100 -18.55 5.06 6.72
C GLU A 100 -18.73 6.16 7.78
N THR A 101 -17.71 6.97 8.06
CA THR A 101 -17.81 8.09 9.01
C THR A 101 -18.57 9.30 8.48
N ILE A 102 -18.75 9.41 7.15
CA ILE A 102 -19.27 10.61 6.49
C ILE A 102 -20.81 10.65 6.45
N GLY A 103 -21.49 9.60 6.92
CA GLY A 103 -22.96 9.54 6.91
C GLY A 103 -23.51 9.25 5.51
N GLU A 104 -24.73 8.70 5.45
CA GLU A 104 -25.29 8.17 4.20
C GLU A 104 -25.64 9.25 3.17
N ASP A 105 -26.05 10.42 3.65
CA ASP A 105 -26.56 11.51 2.80
C ASP A 105 -25.43 12.22 2.04
N ASP A 106 -24.21 12.22 2.59
CA ASP A 106 -23.02 12.84 1.98
C ASP A 106 -22.13 11.83 1.23
N LEU A 107 -22.42 10.52 1.36
CA LEU A 107 -21.60 9.45 0.77
C LEU A 107 -21.43 9.57 -0.74
N LYS A 108 -22.48 9.97 -1.47
CA LYS A 108 -22.42 10.17 -2.93
C LYS A 108 -21.37 11.23 -3.29
N GLN A 109 -21.39 12.37 -2.61
CA GLN A 109 -20.46 13.47 -2.87
C GLN A 109 -19.03 13.04 -2.56
N GLU A 110 -18.85 12.29 -1.48
CA GLU A 110 -17.53 11.84 -1.07
C GLU A 110 -16.94 10.77 -2.01
N ILE A 111 -17.76 9.85 -2.52
CA ILE A 111 -17.34 8.92 -3.58
C ILE A 111 -16.97 9.71 -4.84
N GLY A 112 -17.75 10.72 -5.20
CA GLY A 112 -17.41 11.64 -6.29
C GLY A 112 -16.07 12.36 -6.06
N ARG A 113 -15.79 12.82 -4.84
CA ARG A 113 -14.51 13.43 -4.44
C ARG A 113 -13.36 12.44 -4.59
N LEU A 114 -13.54 11.20 -4.14
CA LEU A 114 -12.55 10.12 -4.29
C LEU A 114 -12.25 9.82 -5.76
N LEU A 115 -13.28 9.66 -6.59
CA LEU A 115 -13.13 9.41 -8.03
C LEU A 115 -12.35 10.54 -8.71
N ASN A 116 -12.74 11.79 -8.44
CA ASN A 116 -12.05 12.97 -8.96
C ASN A 116 -10.59 13.04 -8.50
N LEU A 117 -10.33 12.79 -7.22
CA LEU A 117 -8.97 12.81 -6.68
C LEU A 117 -8.07 11.79 -7.39
N LEU A 118 -8.53 10.54 -7.50
CA LEU A 118 -7.77 9.47 -8.15
C LEU A 118 -7.56 9.77 -9.65
N TRP A 119 -8.56 10.34 -10.32
CA TRP A 119 -8.46 10.74 -11.72
C TRP A 119 -7.53 11.92 -11.96
N GLN A 120 -7.55 12.92 -11.07
CA GLN A 120 -6.72 14.11 -11.15
C GLN A 120 -5.26 13.84 -10.76
N ASN A 121 -4.99 12.74 -10.06
CA ASN A 121 -3.63 12.31 -9.78
C ASN A 121 -2.91 11.73 -11.01
N ARG A 122 -3.60 11.49 -12.13
CA ARG A 122 -2.96 11.08 -13.39
C ARG A 122 -1.88 12.09 -13.80
N GLY A 123 -0.70 11.59 -14.17
CA GLY A 123 0.45 12.42 -14.55
C GLY A 123 1.23 13.00 -13.38
N LYS A 124 0.74 12.90 -12.14
CA LYS A 124 1.44 13.37 -10.94
C LYS A 124 2.42 12.32 -10.44
N ARG A 125 3.64 12.75 -10.14
CA ARG A 125 4.72 11.88 -9.65
C ARG A 125 4.96 12.08 -8.17
N ASP A 126 5.39 13.28 -7.82
CA ASP A 126 5.80 13.64 -6.45
C ASP A 126 4.75 14.50 -5.74
N ASP A 127 3.88 15.14 -6.52
CA ASP A 127 2.80 16.02 -6.10
C ASP A 127 1.44 15.31 -5.97
N ILE A 128 1.45 13.98 -5.83
CA ILE A 128 0.22 13.21 -5.64
C ILE A 128 -0.52 13.64 -4.37
N GLN A 129 -1.83 13.79 -4.51
CA GLN A 129 -2.72 14.16 -3.41
C GLN A 129 -3.32 12.89 -2.79
N LEU A 130 -3.26 12.78 -1.47
CA LEU A 130 -3.79 11.65 -0.72
C LEU A 130 -5.25 11.92 -0.33
N PHE A 131 -6.06 10.87 -0.26
CA PHE A 131 -7.47 11.00 0.11
C PHE A 131 -7.61 11.38 1.58
N ASN A 132 -6.77 10.77 2.44
CA ASN A 132 -6.73 11.03 3.87
C ASN A 132 -5.72 12.12 4.28
N GLN A 133 -5.30 12.99 3.35
CA GLN A 133 -4.25 13.99 3.63
C GLN A 133 -4.58 14.84 4.87
N GLU A 134 -5.80 15.35 4.96
CA GLU A 134 -6.25 16.17 6.09
C GLU A 134 -6.20 15.43 7.44
N TYR A 135 -6.54 14.14 7.43
CA TYR A 135 -6.44 13.28 8.61
C TYR A 135 -4.98 13.14 9.06
N TYR A 136 -4.06 12.87 8.12
CA TYR A 136 -2.65 12.73 8.45
C TYR A 136 -2.05 14.02 9.01
N ASP A 137 -2.34 15.16 8.37
CA ASP A 137 -1.82 16.45 8.80
C ASP A 137 -2.34 16.82 10.19
N SER A 138 -3.64 16.63 10.44
CA SER A 138 -4.26 16.83 11.75
C SER A 138 -3.65 15.93 12.81
N PHE A 139 -3.41 14.65 12.47
CA PHE A 139 -2.82 13.68 13.38
C PHE A 139 -1.40 14.08 13.79
N PHE A 140 -0.52 14.35 12.83
CA PHE A 140 0.88 14.68 13.12
C PHE A 140 1.02 16.02 13.83
N GLN A 141 0.19 17.01 13.51
CA GLN A 141 0.19 18.30 14.18
C GLN A 141 -0.21 18.17 15.66
N ALA A 142 -1.33 17.49 15.94
CA ALA A 142 -1.80 17.30 17.32
C ALA A 142 -0.81 16.46 18.14
N ARG A 143 -0.30 15.37 17.54
CA ARG A 143 0.74 14.54 18.18
C ARG A 143 2.02 15.31 18.47
N GLY A 144 2.47 16.14 17.53
CA GLY A 144 3.64 17.01 17.68
C GLY A 144 3.48 17.96 18.86
N THR A 145 2.31 18.60 18.98
CA THR A 145 1.98 19.50 20.09
C THR A 145 2.09 18.81 21.46
N ILE A 146 1.59 17.57 21.58
CA ILE A 146 1.68 16.79 22.82
C ILE A 146 3.15 16.42 23.10
N MET A 147 3.90 16.00 22.08
CA MET A 147 5.31 15.66 22.21
C MET A 147 6.18 16.86 22.65
N GLU A 148 5.91 18.05 22.12
CA GLU A 148 6.60 19.28 22.53
C GLU A 148 6.38 19.58 24.01
N LYS A 149 5.14 19.42 24.51
CA LYS A 149 4.83 19.57 25.94
C LYS A 149 5.60 18.55 26.80
N VAL A 150 5.64 17.29 26.37
CA VAL A 150 6.40 16.22 27.03
C VAL A 150 7.88 16.58 27.09
N GLN A 151 8.47 17.06 25.98
CA GLN A 151 9.88 17.40 25.91
C GLN A 151 10.23 18.65 26.75
N ALA A 152 9.35 19.66 26.75
CA ALA A 152 9.49 20.83 27.60
C ALA A 152 9.50 20.43 29.09
N LYS A 153 8.58 19.56 29.51
CA LYS A 153 8.51 19.05 30.89
C LYS A 153 9.72 18.21 31.29
N LYS A 154 10.23 17.35 30.39
CA LYS A 154 11.49 16.63 30.63
C LYS A 154 12.66 17.59 30.86
N THR A 155 12.76 18.62 30.03
CA THR A 155 13.82 19.65 30.15
C THR A 155 13.69 20.43 31.47
N GLU A 156 12.47 20.71 31.92
CA GLU A 156 12.21 21.37 33.21
C GLU A 156 12.65 20.48 34.39
N ILE A 157 12.31 19.20 34.36
CA ILE A 157 12.73 18.18 35.34
C ILE A 157 14.26 18.06 35.38
N GLU A 158 14.93 18.02 34.24
CA GLU A 158 16.40 17.96 34.15
C GLU A 158 17.05 19.19 34.79
N LYS A 159 16.54 20.40 34.50
CA LYS A 159 17.01 21.65 35.12
C LYS A 159 16.79 21.65 36.63
N LEU A 160 15.64 21.19 37.10
CA LEU A 160 15.32 21.14 38.53
C LEU A 160 16.19 20.10 39.25
N ASN A 161 16.44 18.94 38.65
CA ASN A 161 17.36 17.93 39.17
C ASN A 161 18.79 18.47 39.31
N ALA A 162 19.30 19.18 38.30
CA ALA A 162 20.59 19.86 38.39
C ALA A 162 20.61 20.91 39.51
N SER A 163 19.52 21.67 39.67
CA SER A 163 19.36 22.66 40.74
C SER A 163 19.31 22.02 42.14
N ILE A 164 18.70 20.85 42.29
CA ILE A 164 18.67 20.08 43.55
C ILE A 164 20.08 19.61 43.92
N ALA A 165 20.85 19.11 42.95
CA ALA A 165 22.21 18.63 43.17
C ALA A 165 23.13 19.74 43.72
N THR A 166 22.97 20.97 43.23
CA THR A 166 23.76 22.13 43.70
C THR A 166 23.33 22.65 45.07
N THR A 167 22.05 22.55 45.43
CA THR A 167 21.52 23.07 46.71
C THR A 167 21.42 22.04 47.83
N ILE A 168 21.96 20.83 47.65
CA ILE A 168 21.74 19.67 48.53
C ILE A 168 22.07 19.89 50.01
N LYS A 169 22.97 20.84 50.32
CA LYS A 169 23.36 21.21 51.70
C LYS A 169 22.33 22.11 52.39
N GLN A 170 21.39 22.71 51.66
CA GLN A 170 20.35 23.58 52.18
C GLN A 170 19.04 22.79 52.33
N LYS A 171 18.85 22.17 53.51
CA LYS A 171 17.79 21.18 53.76
C LYS A 171 16.39 21.66 53.35
N ARG A 172 15.95 22.83 53.86
CA ARG A 172 14.61 23.39 53.57
C ARG A 172 14.40 23.71 52.08
N LEU A 173 15.43 24.27 51.41
CA LEU A 173 15.34 24.61 49.99
C LEU A 173 15.31 23.33 49.13
N THR A 174 16.09 22.32 49.50
CA THR A 174 16.15 21.03 48.81
C THR A 174 14.84 20.26 48.94
N GLU A 175 14.23 20.24 50.13
CA GLU A 175 12.90 19.63 50.35
C GLU A 175 11.84 20.30 49.45
N ARG A 176 11.77 21.64 49.43
CA ARG A 176 10.82 22.35 48.56
C ARG A 176 11.01 22.03 47.07
N LYS A 177 12.25 21.99 46.59
CA LYS A 177 12.55 21.63 45.18
C LYS A 177 12.22 20.17 44.87
N ARG A 178 12.35 19.25 45.84
CA ARG A 178 11.93 17.84 45.67
C ARG A 178 10.42 17.69 45.59
N ASP A 179 9.67 18.53 46.30
CA ASP A 179 8.20 18.57 46.18
C ASP A 179 7.77 19.09 44.80
N GLU A 180 8.42 20.14 44.32
CA GLU A 180 8.24 20.68 42.98
C GLU A 180 8.60 19.66 41.89
N LEU A 181 9.70 18.92 42.06
CA LEU A 181 10.10 17.84 41.16
C LEU A 181 9.03 16.75 41.08
N ARG A 182 8.48 16.31 42.22
CA ARG A 182 7.41 15.32 42.25
C ARG A 182 6.15 15.82 41.53
N ALA A 183 5.81 17.10 41.66
CA ALA A 183 4.68 17.69 40.92
C ALA A 183 4.93 17.66 39.40
N LEU A 184 6.13 18.07 38.95
CA LEU A 184 6.51 18.03 37.53
C LEU A 184 6.54 16.60 36.97
N GLU A 185 6.99 15.62 37.75
CA GLU A 185 6.97 14.20 37.36
C GLU A 185 5.53 13.67 37.18
N VAL A 186 4.59 14.08 38.04
CA VAL A 186 3.16 13.74 37.89
C VAL A 186 2.57 14.37 36.62
N GLU A 187 2.88 15.65 36.35
CA GLU A 187 2.47 16.32 35.12
C GLU A 187 3.04 15.63 33.87
N LEU A 188 4.33 15.28 33.89
CA LEU A 188 4.98 14.55 32.80
C LEU A 188 4.31 13.20 32.55
N ASN A 189 4.02 12.43 33.60
CA ASN A 189 3.33 11.15 33.48
C ASN A 189 1.92 11.31 32.89
N THR A 190 1.22 12.39 33.22
CA THR A 190 -0.10 12.72 32.66
C THR A 190 -0.01 13.00 31.17
N LEU A 191 0.99 13.79 30.73
CA LEU A 191 1.21 14.07 29.31
C LEU A 191 1.64 12.82 28.52
N ILE A 192 2.43 11.93 29.13
CA ILE A 192 2.80 10.65 28.52
C ILE A 192 1.56 9.75 28.35
N ASP A 193 0.66 9.72 29.34
CA ASP A 193 -0.61 8.99 29.25
C ASP A 193 -1.55 9.59 28.20
N GLU A 194 -1.62 10.92 28.11
CA GLU A 194 -2.35 11.63 27.05
C GLU A 194 -1.83 11.25 25.66
N LEU A 195 -0.50 11.24 25.48
CA LEU A 195 0.13 10.84 24.22
C LEU A 195 -0.21 9.39 23.87
N LYS A 196 -0.17 8.47 24.84
CA LYS A 196 -0.55 7.06 24.63
C LYS A 196 -2.01 6.91 24.22
N LYS A 197 -2.93 7.56 24.95
CA LYS A 197 -4.36 7.54 24.62
C LYS A 197 -4.64 8.18 23.26
N TYR A 198 -3.89 9.21 22.90
CA TYR A 198 -3.97 9.81 21.57
C TYR A 198 -3.51 8.82 20.50
N ASP A 199 -2.34 8.22 20.68
CA ASP A 199 -1.79 7.21 19.77
C ASP A 199 -2.74 6.00 19.63
N GLU A 200 -3.26 5.45 20.74
CA GLU A 200 -4.21 4.33 20.77
C GLU A 200 -5.53 4.64 20.03
N ARG A 201 -6.11 5.82 20.24
CA ARG A 201 -7.35 6.24 19.54
C ARG A 201 -7.21 6.27 18.03
N HIS A 202 -5.99 6.45 17.53
CA HIS A 202 -5.69 6.50 16.11
C HIS A 202 -5.08 5.19 15.60
N ASP A 203 -5.14 4.09 16.36
CA ASP A 203 -4.45 2.83 16.09
C ASP A 203 -2.92 2.97 15.96
N ASN A 204 -2.33 4.07 16.42
CA ASN A 204 -0.91 4.36 16.29
C ASN A 204 -0.09 3.66 17.40
N SER A 205 -0.13 2.33 17.45
CA SER A 205 0.52 1.56 18.53
C SER A 205 1.97 1.14 18.19
N ASN A 206 2.86 1.22 19.18
CA ASN A 206 4.21 0.64 19.13
C ASN A 206 4.25 -0.88 19.44
N LEU A 207 3.11 -1.48 19.81
CA LEU A 207 3.05 -2.81 20.43
C LEU A 207 2.78 -3.96 19.45
N ASP A 208 2.32 -3.68 18.23
CA ASP A 208 1.91 -4.74 17.32
C ASP A 208 2.99 -5.05 16.28
N ARG A 209 3.88 -5.99 16.62
CA ARG A 209 4.91 -6.54 15.70
C ARG A 209 4.31 -7.36 14.56
N THR A 210 2.99 -7.52 14.52
CA THR A 210 2.36 -8.53 13.68
C THR A 210 1.64 -7.97 12.46
N TYR A 211 1.02 -6.78 12.48
CA TYR A 211 0.43 -6.18 11.27
C TYR A 211 0.34 -4.64 11.34
N PHE A 212 0.62 -4.00 10.20
CA PHE A 212 0.48 -2.59 9.83
C PHE A 212 -0.44 -1.73 10.70
N ARG A 213 0.09 -0.85 11.58
CA ARG A 213 -0.80 0.08 12.31
C ARG A 213 -0.31 1.49 12.59
N ASP A 214 0.97 1.85 12.47
CA ASP A 214 1.33 3.26 12.69
C ASP A 214 0.83 4.17 11.54
N VAL A 215 0.48 5.41 11.89
CA VAL A 215 -0.13 6.37 10.95
C VAL A 215 0.84 6.77 9.83
N ALA A 216 2.15 6.83 10.10
CA ALA A 216 3.16 7.19 9.10
C ALA A 216 3.34 6.09 8.04
N SER A 217 3.31 4.83 8.46
CA SER A 217 3.31 3.68 7.56
C SER A 217 2.06 3.65 6.69
N ARG A 218 0.88 3.99 7.24
CA ARG A 218 -0.36 4.13 6.47
C ARG A 218 -0.26 5.23 5.42
N GLN A 219 0.17 6.44 5.80
CA GLN A 219 0.37 7.55 4.87
C GLN A 219 1.33 7.19 3.73
N ARG A 220 2.44 6.52 4.06
CA ARG A 220 3.42 6.07 3.06
C ARG A 220 2.82 5.08 2.07
N LYS A 221 2.09 4.08 2.56
CA LYS A 221 1.43 3.08 1.69
C LYS A 221 0.34 3.68 0.83
N GLU A 222 -0.50 4.55 1.40
CA GLU A 222 -1.52 5.26 0.63
C GLU A 222 -0.86 6.05 -0.50
N ARG A 223 0.27 6.72 -0.21
CA ARG A 223 1.08 7.41 -1.22
C ARG A 223 1.59 6.47 -2.30
N GLU A 224 2.26 5.38 -1.93
CA GLU A 224 2.82 4.39 -2.87
C GLU A 224 1.74 3.79 -3.79
N TRP A 225 0.59 3.41 -3.23
CA TRP A 225 -0.51 2.84 -4.01
C TRP A 225 -1.27 3.88 -4.83
N THR A 226 -1.38 5.12 -4.33
CA THR A 226 -1.93 6.24 -5.12
C THR A 226 -1.07 6.51 -6.35
N LYS A 227 0.28 6.47 -6.23
CA LYS A 227 1.19 6.59 -7.38
C LYS A 227 0.96 5.48 -8.41
N ALA A 228 0.85 4.23 -7.95
CA ALA A 228 0.63 3.08 -8.84
C ALA A 228 -0.72 3.18 -9.58
N THR A 229 -1.77 3.58 -8.87
CA THR A 229 -3.10 3.81 -9.44
C THR A 229 -3.08 4.96 -10.45
N ALA A 230 -2.45 6.09 -10.11
CA ALA A 230 -2.33 7.27 -10.99
C ALA A 230 -1.61 6.93 -12.31
N LEU A 231 -0.52 6.19 -12.22
CA LEU A 231 0.25 5.74 -13.38
C LEU A 231 -0.56 4.79 -14.27
N THR A 232 -1.37 3.92 -13.66
CA THR A 232 -2.21 2.98 -14.42
C THR A 232 -3.37 3.69 -15.10
N SER A 233 -4.01 4.63 -14.42
CA SER A 233 -5.16 5.37 -14.95
C SER A 233 -4.79 6.34 -16.07
N GLU A 234 -3.51 6.69 -16.27
CA GLU A 234 -3.05 7.42 -17.46
C GLU A 234 -3.35 6.69 -18.78
N TYR A 235 -3.44 5.36 -18.73
CA TYR A 235 -3.69 4.52 -19.91
C TYR A 235 -5.14 4.08 -20.03
N LEU A 236 -6.01 4.49 -19.11
CA LEU A 236 -7.43 4.16 -19.14
C LEU A 236 -8.24 5.33 -19.66
N ASP A 237 -9.26 5.01 -20.42
CA ASP A 237 -10.34 5.95 -20.68
C ASP A 237 -11.29 6.05 -19.45
N PRO A 238 -12.18 7.05 -19.41
CA PRO A 238 -13.10 7.26 -18.30
C PRO A 238 -14.04 6.09 -18.05
N ALA A 239 -14.48 5.40 -19.10
CA ALA A 239 -15.41 4.28 -18.98
C ALA A 239 -14.70 3.05 -18.40
N GLU A 240 -13.47 2.77 -18.86
CA GLU A 240 -12.59 1.74 -18.30
C GLU A 240 -12.31 2.04 -16.82
N PHE A 241 -11.91 3.27 -16.48
CA PHE A 241 -11.68 3.69 -15.10
C PHE A 241 -12.93 3.55 -14.21
N ALA A 242 -14.08 4.03 -14.69
CA ALA A 242 -15.35 3.93 -13.96
C ALA A 242 -15.73 2.47 -13.69
N THR A 243 -15.49 1.58 -14.65
CA THR A 243 -15.73 0.12 -14.50
C THR A 243 -14.87 -0.46 -13.39
N VAL A 244 -13.55 -0.20 -13.40
CA VAL A 244 -12.65 -0.70 -12.35
C VAL A 244 -13.03 -0.13 -10.98
N MET A 245 -13.38 1.15 -10.91
CA MET A 245 -13.82 1.80 -9.67
C MET A 245 -15.14 1.21 -9.15
N ALA A 246 -16.09 0.91 -10.03
CA ALA A 246 -17.34 0.25 -9.68
C ALA A 246 -17.09 -1.12 -9.04
N GLU A 247 -16.25 -1.94 -9.66
CA GLU A 247 -15.88 -3.24 -9.09
C GLU A 247 -15.21 -3.11 -7.73
N GLN A 248 -14.34 -2.12 -7.55
CA GLN A 248 -13.67 -1.92 -6.26
C GLN A 248 -14.64 -1.43 -5.17
N LEU A 249 -15.54 -0.51 -5.51
CA LEU A 249 -16.54 -0.01 -4.58
C LEU A 249 -17.56 -1.11 -4.22
N ASP A 250 -17.94 -1.97 -5.18
CA ASP A 250 -18.77 -3.14 -4.92
C ASP A 250 -18.11 -4.13 -3.97
N ARG A 251 -16.80 -4.34 -4.08
CA ARG A 251 -16.05 -5.16 -3.10
C ARG A 251 -16.05 -4.51 -1.72
N THR A 252 -15.84 -3.19 -1.68
CA THR A 252 -15.79 -2.41 -0.43
C THR A 252 -17.13 -2.44 0.31
N PHE A 253 -18.23 -2.30 -0.43
CA PHE A 253 -19.61 -2.31 0.05
C PHE A 253 -20.34 -3.64 -0.22
N HIS A 254 -19.58 -4.75 -0.30
CA HIS A 254 -20.13 -6.07 -0.65
C HIS A 254 -21.24 -6.53 0.31
N ARG A 255 -21.15 -6.13 1.58
CA ARG A 255 -22.17 -6.46 2.58
C ARG A 255 -23.48 -5.77 2.25
N GLU A 256 -23.43 -4.48 1.98
CA GLU A 256 -24.57 -3.64 1.62
C GLU A 256 -25.20 -4.15 0.32
N ALA A 257 -24.40 -4.40 -0.70
CA ALA A 257 -24.84 -5.02 -1.95
C ALA A 257 -25.52 -6.39 -1.73
N SER A 258 -24.95 -7.21 -0.84
CA SER A 258 -25.54 -8.51 -0.48
C SER A 258 -26.87 -8.40 0.26
N ILE A 259 -27.03 -7.39 1.11
CA ILE A 259 -28.28 -7.09 1.81
C ILE A 259 -29.35 -6.64 0.82
N VAL A 260 -29.01 -5.76 -0.13
CA VAL A 260 -29.93 -5.28 -1.16
C VAL A 260 -30.37 -6.41 -2.09
N ARG A 261 -29.46 -7.30 -2.47
CA ARG A 261 -29.75 -8.44 -3.36
C ARG A 261 -30.68 -9.48 -2.72
N ASP A 262 -30.52 -9.74 -1.43
CA ASP A 262 -31.38 -10.68 -0.69
C ASP A 262 -31.77 -10.10 0.69
N PRO A 263 -32.77 -9.20 0.72
CA PRO A 263 -33.20 -8.53 1.96
C PRO A 263 -33.83 -9.48 2.97
N LYS A 264 -34.35 -10.63 2.50
CA LYS A 264 -35.01 -11.65 3.32
C LYS A 264 -34.03 -12.69 3.87
N LYS A 265 -32.76 -12.65 3.46
CA LYS A 265 -31.72 -13.53 3.98
C LYS A 265 -31.65 -13.39 5.49
N LYS A 266 -31.66 -14.54 6.19
CA LYS A 266 -31.41 -14.55 7.63
C LYS A 266 -29.92 -14.38 7.88
N TRP A 267 -29.56 -13.28 8.54
CA TRP A 267 -28.20 -13.01 9.00
C TRP A 267 -28.11 -13.43 10.47
N PHE A 268 -27.22 -14.38 10.77
CA PHE A 268 -27.11 -14.98 12.11
C PHE A 268 -28.47 -15.50 12.64
N GLY A 269 -29.27 -16.12 11.76
CA GLY A 269 -30.58 -16.69 12.10
C GLY A 269 -31.71 -15.67 12.27
N ARG A 270 -31.47 -14.37 12.07
CA ARG A 270 -32.47 -13.31 12.23
C ARG A 270 -32.68 -12.54 10.93
N THR A 271 -33.89 -12.04 10.73
CA THR A 271 -34.18 -11.06 9.66
C THR A 271 -33.55 -9.73 10.06
N LEU A 272 -32.96 -9.02 9.08
CA LEU A 272 -32.43 -7.70 9.33
C LEU A 272 -33.59 -6.71 9.59
N PRO A 273 -33.39 -5.73 10.50
CA PRO A 273 -34.34 -4.63 10.65
C PRO A 273 -34.49 -3.81 9.36
N GLU A 274 -35.69 -3.28 9.12
CA GLU A 274 -35.99 -2.49 7.90
C GLU A 274 -35.03 -1.32 7.69
N HIS A 275 -34.69 -0.59 8.76
CA HIS A 275 -33.76 0.54 8.68
C HIS A 275 -32.35 0.15 8.20
N VAL A 276 -31.91 -1.09 8.44
CA VAL A 276 -30.60 -1.60 7.95
C VAL A 276 -30.67 -1.88 6.45
N ILE A 277 -31.81 -2.40 5.98
CA ILE A 277 -32.05 -2.68 4.57
C ILE A 277 -32.14 -1.36 3.80
N GLU A 278 -32.87 -0.38 4.32
CA GLU A 278 -32.99 0.96 3.72
C GLU A 278 -31.64 1.69 3.66
N ARG A 279 -30.86 1.64 4.74
CA ARG A 279 -29.46 2.11 4.74
C ARG A 279 -28.63 1.46 3.64
N ALA A 280 -28.67 0.13 3.53
CA ALA A 280 -27.91 -0.59 2.51
C ALA A 280 -28.33 -0.19 1.09
N LYS A 281 -29.64 -0.01 0.84
CA LYS A 281 -30.15 0.49 -0.44
C LYS A 281 -29.62 1.88 -0.75
N LYS A 282 -29.67 2.80 0.21
CA LYS A 282 -29.12 4.16 0.05
C LYS A 282 -27.63 4.12 -0.29
N VAL A 283 -26.84 3.33 0.43
CA VAL A 283 -25.40 3.20 0.16
C VAL A 283 -25.13 2.71 -1.26
N VAL A 284 -25.74 1.59 -1.66
CA VAL A 284 -25.54 1.00 -2.99
C VAL A 284 -26.00 1.97 -4.09
N HIS A 285 -27.13 2.66 -3.87
CA HIS A 285 -27.64 3.66 -4.81
C HIS A 285 -26.69 4.86 -4.94
N SER A 286 -26.22 5.43 -3.82
CA SER A 286 -25.26 6.54 -3.80
C SER A 286 -23.94 6.18 -4.49
N VAL A 287 -23.45 4.95 -4.31
CA VAL A 287 -22.26 4.44 -5.02
C VAL A 287 -22.50 4.43 -6.53
N GLY A 288 -23.60 3.81 -6.97
CA GLY A 288 -23.95 3.71 -8.39
C GLY A 288 -24.11 5.08 -9.05
N GLU A 289 -24.90 5.97 -8.44
CA GLU A 289 -25.11 7.32 -8.96
C GLU A 289 -23.81 8.12 -9.05
N ALA A 290 -22.92 8.04 -8.05
CA ALA A 290 -21.66 8.77 -8.06
C ALA A 290 -20.78 8.32 -9.25
N ILE A 291 -20.71 7.02 -9.53
CA ILE A 291 -19.93 6.48 -10.64
C ILE A 291 -20.54 6.89 -11.99
N GLU A 292 -21.85 6.77 -12.14
CA GLU A 292 -22.55 7.13 -13.38
C GLU A 292 -22.40 8.62 -13.69
N GLU A 293 -22.62 9.49 -12.71
CA GLU A 293 -22.49 10.94 -12.85
C GLU A 293 -21.05 11.36 -13.14
N TRP A 294 -20.09 10.74 -12.46
CA TRP A 294 -18.67 10.97 -12.70
C TRP A 294 -18.27 10.57 -14.13
N ASN A 295 -18.67 9.39 -14.59
CA ASN A 295 -18.37 8.91 -15.94
C ASN A 295 -19.02 9.79 -17.00
N ALA A 296 -20.28 10.20 -16.81
CA ALA A 296 -20.97 11.10 -17.72
C ALA A 296 -20.27 12.46 -17.86
N THR A 297 -19.70 12.97 -16.76
CA THR A 297 -18.96 14.23 -16.73
C THR A 297 -17.64 14.13 -17.49
N HIS A 298 -16.93 13.01 -17.34
CA HIS A 298 -15.61 12.79 -17.95
C HIS A 298 -15.66 12.04 -19.27
N LYS A 299 -16.83 11.67 -19.82
CA LYS A 299 -16.97 10.80 -21.01
C LYS A 299 -16.18 11.22 -22.26
N ASN A 300 -15.82 12.50 -22.35
CA ASN A 300 -15.06 13.06 -23.46
C ASN A 300 -13.56 13.18 -23.15
N ASP A 301 -13.13 12.91 -21.91
CA ASP A 301 -11.73 12.77 -21.57
C ASP A 301 -11.20 11.52 -22.27
N GLY A 302 -10.10 11.66 -23.00
CA GLY A 302 -9.37 10.50 -23.52
C GLY A 302 -8.44 9.89 -22.47
N SER A 303 -7.80 8.78 -22.83
CA SER A 303 -6.60 8.31 -22.15
C SER A 303 -5.49 9.37 -22.25
N PHE A 304 -4.74 9.62 -21.18
CA PHE A 304 -3.59 10.54 -21.20
C PHE A 304 -2.43 10.01 -22.04
N LYS A 305 -2.21 8.70 -22.00
CA LYS A 305 -1.19 8.00 -22.77
C LYS A 305 -1.84 6.96 -23.67
N LYS A 306 -1.31 6.86 -24.89
CA LYS A 306 -1.64 5.76 -25.79
C LYS A 306 -0.85 4.53 -25.38
N SER A 307 -1.47 3.36 -25.46
CA SER A 307 -0.77 2.08 -25.34
C SER A 307 0.33 1.99 -26.40
N SER A 308 1.44 1.31 -26.07
CA SER A 308 2.44 1.01 -27.09
C SER A 308 1.99 -0.22 -27.86
N GLU A 309 1.95 -0.14 -29.19
CA GLU A 309 1.87 -1.31 -30.09
C GLU A 309 3.22 -2.07 -30.13
N ALA A 310 3.96 -2.13 -29.01
CA ALA A 310 5.24 -2.82 -28.96
C ALA A 310 5.02 -4.31 -29.25
N LYS A 311 5.92 -4.90 -30.04
CA LYS A 311 5.89 -6.33 -30.36
C LYS A 311 5.94 -7.14 -29.04
N SER A 312 5.18 -8.22 -28.97
CA SER A 312 5.01 -9.05 -27.75
C SER A 312 6.35 -9.40 -27.07
N GLU A 313 7.40 -9.64 -27.86
CA GLU A 313 8.75 -9.97 -27.37
C GLU A 313 9.42 -8.82 -26.60
N GLU A 314 9.23 -7.57 -27.04
CA GLU A 314 9.80 -6.39 -26.38
C GLU A 314 9.09 -6.12 -25.03
N ARG A 315 7.77 -6.35 -25.00
CA ARG A 315 6.97 -6.26 -23.76
C ARG A 315 7.39 -7.32 -22.76
N GLN A 316 7.55 -8.56 -23.22
CA GLN A 316 8.02 -9.66 -22.40
C GLN A 316 9.40 -9.37 -21.80
N ALA A 317 10.35 -8.86 -22.60
CA ALA A 317 11.67 -8.48 -22.11
C ALA A 317 11.61 -7.40 -21.01
N LYS A 318 10.73 -6.40 -21.16
CA LYS A 318 10.52 -5.34 -20.15
C LYS A 318 9.95 -5.88 -18.84
N VAL A 319 8.95 -6.76 -18.91
CA VAL A 319 8.36 -7.39 -17.72
C VAL A 319 9.38 -8.30 -17.01
N ILE A 320 10.22 -9.02 -17.76
CA ILE A 320 11.33 -9.81 -17.20
C ILE A 320 12.33 -8.91 -16.47
N ASN A 321 12.77 -7.83 -17.11
CA ASN A 321 13.72 -6.89 -16.49
C ASN A 321 13.18 -6.26 -15.21
N TYR A 322 11.89 -5.97 -15.16
CA TYR A 322 11.24 -5.50 -13.94
C TYR A 322 11.20 -6.54 -12.85
N LEU A 323 10.79 -7.76 -13.19
CA LEU A 323 10.71 -8.87 -12.26
C LEU A 323 12.10 -9.11 -11.63
N VAL A 324 13.16 -9.14 -12.45
CA VAL A 324 14.55 -9.25 -11.96
C VAL A 324 14.88 -8.10 -11.01
N SER A 325 14.56 -6.85 -11.38
CA SER A 325 14.79 -5.70 -10.50
C SER A 325 14.01 -5.78 -9.18
N LEU A 326 12.80 -6.34 -9.16
CA LEU A 326 12.03 -6.56 -7.95
C LEU A 326 12.63 -7.69 -7.11
N MET A 327 13.13 -8.74 -7.76
CA MET A 327 13.79 -9.86 -7.11
C MET A 327 15.07 -9.40 -6.41
N ASP A 328 15.90 -8.60 -7.09
CA ASP A 328 17.11 -7.98 -6.53
C ASP A 328 16.76 -7.05 -5.35
N SER A 329 15.69 -6.26 -5.48
CA SER A 329 15.22 -5.41 -4.39
C SER A 329 14.80 -6.21 -3.18
N TYR A 330 14.09 -7.32 -3.41
CA TYR A 330 13.59 -8.15 -2.34
C TYR A 330 14.76 -8.81 -1.61
N GLN A 331 15.73 -9.36 -2.35
CA GLN A 331 16.96 -9.90 -1.78
C GLN A 331 17.76 -8.86 -0.99
N SER A 332 17.96 -7.66 -1.56
CA SER A 332 18.60 -6.54 -0.85
C SER A 332 17.86 -6.17 0.43
N GLY A 333 16.53 -6.21 0.42
CA GLY A 333 15.73 -5.98 1.62
C GLY A 333 15.88 -7.09 2.65
N ARG A 334 15.99 -8.36 2.23
CA ARG A 334 16.29 -9.50 3.12
C ARG A 334 17.67 -9.38 3.77
N GLU A 335 18.68 -8.92 3.04
CA GLU A 335 20.02 -8.61 3.59
C GLU A 335 19.96 -7.54 4.67
N GLN A 336 19.07 -6.55 4.50
CA GLN A 336 18.76 -5.51 5.49
C GLN A 336 17.84 -6.01 6.62
N LYS A 337 17.59 -7.32 6.71
CA LYS A 337 16.69 -7.97 7.69
C LYS A 337 15.23 -7.51 7.62
N ARG A 338 14.80 -6.96 6.47
CA ARG A 338 13.39 -6.65 6.24
C ARG A 338 12.60 -7.94 6.09
N THR A 339 11.43 -7.96 6.69
CA THR A 339 10.47 -9.05 6.63
C THR A 339 9.67 -9.02 5.33
N ASP A 340 9.06 -10.15 4.97
CA ASP A 340 8.15 -10.23 3.81
C ASP A 340 6.96 -9.27 3.93
N LYS A 341 6.58 -8.95 5.17
CA LYS A 341 5.54 -7.95 5.49
C LYS A 341 5.97 -6.54 5.11
N GLU A 342 7.22 -6.18 5.36
CA GLU A 342 7.78 -4.88 4.99
C GLU A 342 8.07 -4.76 3.49
N MET A 343 8.02 -5.88 2.77
CA MET A 343 8.25 -5.96 1.33
C MET A 343 7.03 -6.47 0.57
N THR A 344 5.85 -6.45 1.19
CA THR A 344 4.60 -6.93 0.58
C THR A 344 4.32 -6.26 -0.76
N TYR A 345 4.63 -4.96 -0.89
CA TYR A 345 4.53 -4.25 -2.18
C TYR A 345 5.38 -4.90 -3.27
N THR A 346 6.67 -5.12 -2.99
CA THR A 346 7.60 -5.79 -3.92
C THR A 346 7.15 -7.21 -4.25
N ILE A 347 6.70 -7.97 -3.24
CA ILE A 347 6.16 -9.32 -3.44
C ILE A 347 4.95 -9.28 -4.36
N ARG A 348 3.99 -8.40 -4.12
CA ARG A 348 2.77 -8.32 -4.92
C ARG A 348 3.04 -7.91 -6.36
N GLN A 349 4.00 -7.03 -6.58
CA GLN A 349 4.47 -6.66 -7.92
C GLN A 349 5.18 -7.82 -8.63
N MET A 350 5.95 -8.63 -7.91
CA MET A 350 6.53 -9.86 -8.46
C MET A 350 5.42 -10.86 -8.85
N GLU A 351 4.42 -11.07 -7.99
CA GLU A 351 3.28 -11.95 -8.30
C GLU A 351 2.53 -11.50 -9.56
N VAL A 352 2.28 -10.19 -9.69
CA VAL A 352 1.67 -9.62 -10.90
C VAL A 352 2.55 -9.90 -12.12
N SER A 353 3.84 -9.57 -12.05
CA SER A 353 4.77 -9.73 -13.18
C SER A 353 4.87 -11.19 -13.63
N LEU A 354 4.94 -12.13 -12.68
CA LEU A 354 4.93 -13.57 -12.96
C LEU A 354 3.62 -14.04 -13.60
N ASN A 355 2.47 -13.55 -13.13
CA ASN A 355 1.18 -13.88 -13.75
C ASN A 355 1.08 -13.37 -15.19
N ILE A 356 1.66 -12.20 -15.48
CA ILE A 356 1.70 -11.64 -16.84
C ILE A 356 2.59 -12.49 -17.74
N LEU A 357 3.76 -12.90 -17.25
CA LEU A 357 4.70 -13.74 -18.01
C LEU A 357 4.22 -15.17 -18.24
N GLY A 358 3.25 -15.63 -17.44
CA GLY A 358 2.65 -16.96 -17.57
C GLY A 358 1.45 -17.03 -18.52
N LYS A 359 0.94 -15.88 -18.98
CA LYS A 359 -0.06 -15.77 -20.05
C LYS A 359 0.67 -15.62 -21.39
#